data_AF-A0A3A2Z6Q9-F1
#
_entry.id   AF-A0A3A2Z6Q9-F1
#
_cell.length_a   1.000
_cell.length_b   1.000
_cell.length_c   1.000
_cell.angle_alpha   90.00
_cell.angle_beta   90.00
_cell.angle_gamma   90.00
#
_symmetry.space_group_name_H-M   'P 1'
#
loop_
_entity.id
_entity.type
_entity.pdbx_description
1 polymer ?
#
loop_
_entity_poly.entity_id
_entity_poly.type
_entity_poly.pdbx_seq_one_letter_code
_entity_poly.pdbx_strand_id
1 'polypeptide(L)'
;MADSFRKFGITDSTTDLLVFKVPVVPEITYEKVSAHLGEFVKGSPVPFDDETLFGISDIGKIKKAYKLGSLPSQSAKTDMANGQDDGRRQLEICLLGAIALRGAT
;
A
#
# COMPACT_ATOMS: atom_id res chain seq x y z
N MET A 1 10.48 -11.00 10.80
CA MET A 1 9.06 -11.37 10.61
C MET A 1 8.11 -10.58 11.51
N ALA A 2 8.21 -10.65 12.85
CA ALA A 2 7.30 -9.93 13.76
C ALA A 2 7.22 -8.41 13.51
N ASP A 3 8.34 -7.77 13.17
CA ASP A 3 8.37 -6.33 12.91
C ASP A 3 7.61 -5.92 11.65
N SER A 4 7.55 -6.79 10.64
CA SER A 4 6.79 -6.55 9.41
C SER A 4 5.29 -6.58 9.70
N PHE A 5 4.82 -7.55 10.49
CA PHE A 5 3.41 -7.61 10.91
C PHE A 5 3.00 -6.40 11.75
N ARG A 6 3.89 -5.90 12.62
CA ARG A 6 3.62 -4.66 13.37
C ARG A 6 3.57 -3.40 12.49
N LYS A 7 4.34 -3.36 11.39
CA LYS A 7 4.43 -2.19 10.51
C LYS A 7 3.37 -2.17 9.40
N PHE A 8 3.03 -3.34 8.86
CA PHE A 8 2.19 -3.48 7.66
C PHE A 8 0.91 -4.29 7.91
N GLY A 9 0.78 -4.92 9.08
CA GLY A 9 -0.45 -5.58 9.48
C GLY A 9 -1.51 -4.60 9.97
N ILE A 10 -2.70 -5.14 10.22
CA ILE A 10 -3.82 -4.38 10.79
C ILE A 10 -3.57 -4.01 12.25
N THR A 11 -4.22 -2.93 12.68
CA THR A 11 -4.24 -2.45 14.07
C THR A 11 -5.67 -2.12 14.45
N ASP A 12 -5.94 -1.90 15.74
CA ASP A 12 -7.28 -1.54 16.22
C ASP A 12 -7.80 -0.21 15.63
N SER A 13 -6.90 0.65 15.13
CA SER A 13 -7.24 1.92 14.48
C SER A 13 -7.30 1.86 12.95
N THR A 14 -7.20 0.67 12.35
CA THR A 14 -7.28 0.49 10.90
C THR A 14 -8.68 0.82 10.38
N THR A 15 -8.79 1.84 9.52
CA THR A 15 -10.03 2.24 8.83
C THR A 15 -10.09 1.74 7.40
N ASP A 16 -8.93 1.63 6.75
CA ASP A 16 -8.79 1.19 5.36
C ASP A 16 -8.05 -0.14 5.34
N LEU A 17 -8.67 -1.16 4.73
CA LEU A 17 -8.20 -2.53 4.75
C LEU A 17 -7.96 -3.04 3.33
N LEU A 18 -6.72 -3.45 3.05
CA LEU A 18 -6.34 -4.15 1.83
C LEU A 18 -6.14 -5.63 2.13
N VAL A 19 -6.95 -6.49 1.50
CA VAL A 19 -6.91 -7.95 1.70
C VAL A 19 -6.32 -8.63 0.47
N PHE A 20 -5.30 -9.46 0.69
CA PHE A 20 -4.73 -10.33 -0.34
C PHE A 20 -4.85 -11.79 0.07
N LYS A 21 -5.40 -12.62 -0.83
CA LYS A 21 -5.43 -14.08 -0.68
C LYS A 21 -4.80 -14.72 -1.92
N VAL A 22 -3.71 -15.46 -1.72
CA VAL A 22 -3.14 -16.33 -2.74
C VAL A 22 -3.73 -17.74 -2.55
N PRO A 23 -4.54 -18.25 -3.49
CA PRO A 23 -5.02 -19.63 -3.44
C PRO A 23 -3.90 -20.58 -3.86
N VAL A 24 -3.69 -21.65 -3.09
CA VAL A 24 -2.77 -22.75 -3.41
C VAL A 24 -3.51 -24.05 -3.73
N VAL A 25 -4.84 -24.01 -3.64
CA VAL A 25 -5.74 -25.12 -3.91
C VAL A 25 -6.98 -24.57 -4.65
N PRO A 26 -7.56 -25.34 -5.57
CA PRO A 26 -8.63 -24.87 -6.46
C PRO A 26 -9.96 -24.61 -5.73
N GLU A 27 -10.17 -25.14 -4.51
CA GLU A 27 -11.43 -24.93 -3.80
C GLU A 27 -11.58 -23.51 -3.25
N ILE A 28 -10.50 -22.71 -3.21
CA ILE A 28 -10.49 -21.31 -2.81
C ILE A 28 -10.81 -20.46 -4.04
N THR A 29 -12.08 -20.10 -4.20
CA THR A 29 -12.55 -19.24 -5.28
C THR A 29 -12.73 -17.80 -4.81
N TYR A 30 -12.80 -16.87 -5.76
CA TYR A 30 -13.07 -15.46 -5.48
C TYR A 30 -14.38 -15.27 -4.71
N GLU A 31 -15.44 -15.98 -5.13
CA GLU A 31 -16.79 -15.86 -4.56
C GLU A 31 -16.80 -16.27 -3.09
N LYS A 32 -16.11 -17.37 -2.74
CA LYS A 32 -15.99 -17.83 -1.35
C LYS A 32 -15.22 -16.83 -0.49
N VAL A 33 -14.14 -16.26 -1.02
CA VAL A 33 -13.36 -15.25 -0.31
C VAL A 33 -14.17 -13.97 -0.13
N SER A 34 -14.87 -13.52 -1.17
CA SER A 34 -15.73 -12.33 -1.13
C SER A 34 -16.87 -12.50 -0.12
N ALA A 35 -17.55 -13.65 -0.12
CA ALA A 35 -18.60 -13.96 0.85
C ALA A 35 -18.07 -13.96 2.29
N HIS A 36 -16.92 -14.60 2.54
CA HIS A 36 -16.28 -14.60 3.84
C HIS A 36 -15.93 -13.17 4.30
N LEU A 37 -15.33 -12.36 3.44
CA LEU A 37 -15.01 -10.97 3.78
C LEU A 37 -16.26 -10.13 4.05
N GLY A 38 -17.35 -10.34 3.30
CA GLY A 38 -18.62 -9.64 3.53
C GLY A 38 -19.27 -9.95 4.89
N GLU A 39 -19.00 -11.13 5.46
CA GLU A 39 -19.50 -11.52 6.78
C GLU A 39 -18.67 -10.91 7.93
N PHE A 40 -17.35 -10.89 7.80
CA PHE A 40 -16.44 -10.55 8.90
C PHE A 40 -15.86 -9.13 8.84
N VAL A 41 -15.82 -8.48 7.67
CA VAL A 41 -15.30 -7.13 7.51
C VAL A 41 -16.44 -6.12 7.46
N LYS A 42 -16.56 -5.30 8.50
CA LYS A 42 -17.55 -4.22 8.58
C LYS A 42 -17.01 -2.97 7.86
N GLY A 43 -17.24 -2.89 6.56
CA GLY A 43 -16.83 -1.74 5.75
C GLY A 43 -17.49 -1.73 4.38
N SER A 44 -17.13 -0.74 3.58
CA SER A 44 -17.59 -0.61 2.20
C SER A 44 -16.51 -1.11 1.24
N PRO A 45 -16.77 -2.13 0.41
CA PRO A 45 -15.85 -2.52 -0.63
C PRO A 45 -15.62 -1.35 -1.61
N VAL A 46 -14.37 -1.13 -1.96
CA VAL A 46 -13.95 -0.13 -2.95
C VAL A 46 -13.16 -0.81 -4.06
N PRO A 47 -13.12 -0.23 -5.28
CA PRO A 47 -12.29 -0.73 -6.36
C PRO A 47 -10.81 -0.82 -5.96
N PHE A 48 -10.12 -1.85 -6.46
CA PHE A 48 -8.67 -1.97 -6.34
C PHE A 48 -8.01 -1.28 -7.54
N ASP A 49 -7.81 0.03 -7.42
CA ASP A 49 -7.17 0.87 -8.43
C ASP A 49 -6.17 1.86 -7.81
N ASP A 50 -5.35 2.48 -8.67
CA ASP A 50 -4.27 3.36 -8.27
C ASP A 50 -4.75 4.65 -7.58
N GLU A 51 -5.96 5.11 -7.90
CA GLU A 51 -6.56 6.30 -7.29
C GLU A 51 -7.01 6.02 -5.86
N THR A 52 -7.70 4.90 -5.65
CA THR A 52 -8.15 4.45 -4.33
C THR A 52 -6.96 4.16 -3.42
N LEU A 53 -5.96 3.43 -3.93
CA LEU A 53 -4.74 3.12 -3.18
C LEU A 53 -3.96 4.38 -2.80
N PHE A 54 -3.90 5.37 -3.70
CA PHE A 54 -3.26 6.64 -3.40
C PHE A 54 -4.02 7.43 -2.34
N GLY A 55 -5.35 7.48 -2.42
CA GLY A 55 -6.21 8.19 -1.47
C GLY A 55 -6.06 7.70 -0.02
N ILE A 56 -5.77 6.41 0.18
CA ILE A 56 -5.59 5.80 1.52
C ILE A 56 -4.12 5.69 1.95
N SER A 57 -3.16 6.06 1.08
CA SER A 57 -1.73 5.88 1.35
C SER A 57 -1.13 7.00 2.20
N ASP A 58 -0.54 6.62 3.33
CA ASP A 58 0.27 7.54 4.15
C ASP A 58 1.72 7.56 3.65
N ILE A 59 2.03 8.52 2.77
CA ILE A 59 3.36 8.69 2.17
C ILE A 59 4.45 8.88 3.23
N GLY A 60 4.14 9.55 4.35
CA GLY A 60 5.08 9.75 5.45
C GLY A 60 5.47 8.43 6.12
N LYS A 61 4.47 7.58 6.41
CA LYS A 61 4.70 6.23 6.95
C LYS A 61 5.44 5.34 5.94
N ILE A 62 5.11 5.40 4.65
CA ILE A 62 5.80 4.65 3.59
C ILE A 62 7.30 5.02 3.54
N LYS A 63 7.60 6.32 3.44
CA LYS A 63 9.00 6.80 3.43
C LYS A 63 9.75 6.36 4.68
N LYS A 64 9.12 6.42 5.87
CA LYS A 64 9.73 5.97 7.12
C LYS A 64 9.97 4.45 7.15
N ALA A 65 9.00 3.64 6.74
CA ALA A 65 9.09 2.18 6.76
C ALA A 65 10.19 1.64 5.82
N TYR A 66 10.37 2.31 4.68
CA TYR A 66 11.36 1.96 3.66
C TYR A 66 12.66 2.77 3.73
N LYS A 67 12.78 3.69 4.70
CA LYS A 67 13.95 4.58 4.90
C LYS A 67 14.25 5.44 3.67
N LEU A 68 13.22 5.92 2.99
CA LEU A 68 13.31 6.75 1.78
C LEU A 68 13.46 8.26 2.08
N GLY A 69 13.96 8.60 3.27
CA GLY A 69 13.93 9.98 3.81
C GLY A 69 14.75 11.02 3.05
N SER A 70 15.65 10.58 2.16
CA SER A 70 16.42 11.46 1.26
C SER A 70 15.69 11.81 -0.04
N LEU A 71 14.56 11.17 -0.34
CA LEU A 71 13.74 11.55 -1.49
C LEU A 71 13.07 12.89 -1.19
N PRO A 72 13.27 13.92 -2.04
CA PRO A 72 12.65 15.22 -1.83
C PRO A 72 11.14 15.03 -1.65
N SER A 73 10.63 15.40 -0.47
CA SER A 73 9.21 15.63 -0.30
C SER A 73 8.91 16.88 -1.10
N GLN A 74 8.05 16.81 -2.10
CA GLN A 74 7.58 17.99 -2.82
C GLN A 74 6.79 18.87 -1.85
N SER A 75 7.52 19.71 -1.14
CA SER A 75 7.01 20.83 -0.37
C SER A 75 7.96 21.99 -0.59
N ALA A 76 7.99 22.48 -1.82
CA ALA A 76 8.44 23.81 -2.16
C ALA A 76 7.75 24.23 -3.46
N LYS A 77 6.88 25.23 -3.34
CA LYS A 77 6.16 25.90 -4.42
C LYS A 77 7.05 26.06 -5.66
N THR A 78 6.72 25.35 -6.73
CA THR A 78 7.12 25.73 -8.08
C THR A 78 5.92 25.47 -8.97
N ASP A 79 5.34 26.56 -9.47
CA ASP A 79 4.23 26.61 -10.42
C ASP A 79 4.61 25.94 -11.75
N MET A 80 4.64 24.61 -11.78
CA MET A 80 4.67 23.85 -13.02
C MET A 80 3.71 22.67 -12.91
N ALA A 81 2.59 22.78 -13.60
CA ALA A 81 1.50 21.80 -13.66
C ALA A 81 1.90 20.40 -14.18
N ASN A 82 3.20 20.15 -14.48
CA ASN A 82 3.76 18.88 -14.94
C ASN A 82 4.55 18.09 -13.88
N GLY A 83 4.68 18.58 -12.64
CA GLY A 83 5.61 17.99 -11.65
C GLY A 83 5.03 16.96 -10.67
N GLN A 84 3.71 16.86 -10.56
CA GLN A 84 3.07 16.05 -9.51
C GLN A 84 3.11 14.54 -9.81
N ASP A 85 2.99 14.16 -11.08
CA ASP A 85 3.11 12.77 -11.54
C ASP A 85 4.54 12.23 -11.38
N ASP A 86 5.54 13.09 -11.62
CA ASP A 86 6.95 12.71 -11.58
C ASP A 86 7.42 12.36 -10.15
N GLY A 87 6.89 13.07 -9.14
CA GLY A 87 7.16 12.80 -7.73
C GLY A 87 6.57 11.48 -7.24
N ARG A 88 5.34 11.15 -7.68
CA ARG A 88 4.67 9.88 -7.35
C ARG A 88 5.41 8.71 -7.98
N ARG A 89 5.67 8.79 -9.28
CA ARG A 89 6.39 7.76 -10.02
C ARG A 89 7.79 7.51 -9.44
N GLN A 90 8.52 8.57 -9.09
CA GLN A 90 9.85 8.44 -8.47
C GLN A 90 9.78 7.73 -7.11
N LEU A 91 8.76 8.03 -6.29
CA LEU A 91 8.54 7.35 -5.01
C LEU A 91 8.28 5.86 -5.21
N GLU A 92 7.41 5.50 -6.16
CA GLU A 92 7.06 4.11 -6.49
C GLU A 92 8.28 3.33 -6.98
N ILE A 93 9.10 3.91 -7.86
CA ILE A 93 10.35 3.29 -8.34
C ILE A 93 11.31 3.01 -7.16
N CYS A 94 11.53 3.99 -6.28
CA CYS A 94 12.39 3.81 -5.13
C CYS A 94 11.85 2.77 -4.14
N LEU A 95 10.53 2.75 -3.94
CA LEU A 95 9.86 1.76 -3.11
C LEU A 95 10.04 0.35 -3.66
N LEU A 96 9.82 0.15 -4.96
CA LEU A 96 10.05 -1.13 -5.64
C LEU A 96 11.50 -1.60 -5.48
N GLY A 97 12.47 -0.70 -5.65
CA GLY A 97 13.89 -1.00 -5.43
C GLY A 97 14.17 -1.43 -3.98
N ALA A 98 13.58 -0.75 -2.99
CA ALA A 98 13.74 -1.09 -1.58
C ALA A 98 13.09 -2.44 -1.22
N ILE A 99 11.97 -2.80 -1.84
CA ILE A 99 11.32 -4.11 -1.68
C ILE A 99 12.21 -5.21 -2.27
N ALA A 100 12.69 -5.04 -3.51
CA ALA A 100 13.53 -6.01 -4.18
C ALA A 100 14.81 -6.30 -3.39
N LEU A 101 15.46 -5.27 -2.84
CA LEU A 101 16.69 -5.42 -2.05
C LEU A 101 16.45 -6.11 -0.69
N ARG A 102 15.31 -5.89 -0.04
CA ARG A 102 14.98 -6.57 1.24
C ARG A 102 14.53 -8.01 1.07
N GLY A 103 14.01 -8.39 -0.10
CA GLY A 103 13.61 -9.76 -0.40
C GLY A 103 14.76 -10.67 -0.83
N ALA A 104 15.92 -10.11 -1.20
CA ALA A 104 17.11 -10.84 -1.62
C ALA A 104 18.02 -11.30 -0.46
N THR A 105 17.70 -10.94 0.78
CA THR A 105 18.44 -11.28 2.01
C THR A 105 17.57 -12.09 2.95
#